data_AF-A0A8J7N1Z1-F1
#
_entry.id   AF-A0A8J7N1Z1-F1
#
_cell.length_a   1.000
_cell.length_b   1.000
_cell.length_c   1.000
_cell.angle_alpha   90.00
_cell.angle_beta   90.00
_cell.angle_gamma   90.00
#
_symmetry.space_group_name_H-M   'P 1'
#
loop_
_entity.id
_entity.type
_entity.pdbx_description
1 polymer ?
#
loop_
_entity_poly.entity_id
_entity_poly.type
_entity_poly.pdbx_seq_one_letter_code
_entity_poly.pdbx_strand_id
1 'polypeptide(L)'
;MLAKKTLGAALALLALSGLGAAGQAQAAPTSYVLMCKGGGPLVYRVQTIGDTARIVVRFRKAGEAGSVRPPNAGECTWLDRRINGAEPDQFYVDGSGDVRVTCNTAGVCRVEGLPAALQALVNAMRGGGTYMLHVYNNNAGHFKVTRVGP
;
A
#
# COMPACT_ATOMS: atom_id res chain seq x y z
N MET A 1 61.65 -8.20 39.27
CA MET A 1 61.55 -9.61 39.74
C MET A 1 60.68 -9.64 40.99
N LEU A 2 59.96 -10.75 41.21
CA LEU A 2 58.91 -11.05 42.22
C LEU A 2 57.55 -10.36 41.94
N ALA A 3 56.47 -10.99 41.46
CA ALA A 3 55.82 -12.31 41.59
C ALA A 3 54.58 -12.29 42.52
N LYS A 4 53.44 -12.63 41.88
CA LYS A 4 52.39 -13.56 42.35
C LYS A 4 51.42 -13.14 43.47
N LYS A 5 50.12 -13.09 43.12
CA LYS A 5 49.00 -13.97 43.57
C LYS A 5 47.66 -13.24 43.43
N THR A 6 46.81 -13.60 42.45
CA THR A 6 45.65 -14.50 42.57
C THR A 6 44.66 -14.15 43.70
N LEU A 7 43.55 -13.51 43.35
CA LEU A 7 42.19 -13.75 43.85
C LEU A 7 41.27 -13.45 42.65
N GLY A 8 40.38 -14.31 42.15
CA GLY A 8 39.62 -15.32 42.85
C GLY A 8 38.30 -14.71 43.33
N ALA A 9 37.36 -14.48 42.43
CA ALA A 9 35.94 -14.30 42.76
C ALA A 9 35.09 -14.66 41.54
N ALA A 10 34.82 -15.95 41.39
CA ALA A 10 33.69 -16.43 40.62
C ALA A 10 32.41 -16.02 41.36
N LEU A 11 31.60 -15.15 40.78
CA LEU A 11 30.20 -15.00 41.15
C LEU A 11 29.37 -15.26 39.90
N ALA A 12 28.95 -16.52 39.76
CA ALA A 12 27.89 -16.89 38.86
C ALA A 12 26.58 -16.29 39.39
N LEU A 13 26.01 -15.32 38.69
CA LEU A 13 24.57 -15.02 38.76
C LEU A 13 23.92 -15.47 37.46
N LEU A 14 23.56 -16.75 37.44
CA LEU A 14 22.52 -17.32 36.59
C LEU A 14 21.18 -16.96 37.21
N ALA A 15 20.58 -15.85 36.77
CA ALA A 15 19.13 -15.65 36.76
C ALA A 15 18.84 -14.26 36.20
N LEU A 16 18.26 -14.20 35.00
CA LEU A 16 17.10 -13.35 34.76
C LEU A 16 16.37 -13.91 33.53
N SER A 17 15.37 -14.72 33.84
CA SER A 17 14.00 -14.59 33.32
C SER A 17 13.89 -14.38 31.82
N GLY A 18 13.34 -15.40 31.14
CA GLY A 18 12.97 -15.33 29.74
C GLY A 18 12.31 -14.00 29.39
N LEU A 19 13.01 -13.20 28.59
CA LEU A 19 12.35 -12.24 27.73
C LEU A 19 11.60 -13.09 26.72
N GLY A 20 10.35 -13.40 27.06
CA GLY A 20 9.37 -13.80 26.07
C GLY A 20 9.48 -12.79 24.95
N ALA A 21 9.75 -13.28 23.74
CA ALA A 21 9.51 -12.51 22.54
C ALA A 21 8.01 -12.23 22.50
N ALA A 22 7.59 -11.19 23.21
CA ALA A 22 6.33 -10.54 22.96
C ALA A 22 6.45 -10.06 21.53
N GLY A 23 5.94 -10.86 20.60
CA GLY A 23 5.76 -10.44 19.21
C GLY A 23 5.01 -9.13 19.30
N GLN A 24 5.73 -8.04 19.03
CA GLN A 24 5.11 -6.73 19.01
C GLN A 24 4.05 -6.81 17.92
N ALA A 25 2.78 -6.85 18.32
CA ALA A 25 1.68 -6.67 17.40
C ALA A 25 1.87 -5.28 16.81
N GLN A 26 2.48 -5.21 15.63
CA GLN A 26 2.72 -3.97 14.94
C GLN A 26 1.35 -3.36 14.65
N ALA A 27 1.06 -2.21 15.26
CA ALA A 27 -0.18 -1.49 15.00
C ALA A 27 -0.31 -1.29 13.48
N ALA A 28 -1.48 -1.62 12.94
CA ALA A 28 -1.75 -1.41 11.53
C ALA A 28 -1.49 0.07 11.19
N PRO A 29 -0.80 0.38 10.07
CA PRO A 29 -0.52 1.76 9.71
C PRO A 29 -1.78 2.61 9.62
N THR A 30 -1.74 3.82 10.17
CA THR A 30 -2.83 4.79 10.02
C THR A 30 -3.11 5.04 8.55
N SER A 31 -4.35 4.81 8.13
CA SER A 31 -4.81 5.05 6.76
C SER A 31 -5.52 6.39 6.64
N TYR A 32 -5.38 7.05 5.49
CA TYR A 32 -5.95 8.34 5.14
C TYR A 32 -6.77 8.24 3.85
N VAL A 33 -7.75 9.11 3.67
CA VAL A 33 -8.63 9.11 2.51
C VAL A 33 -7.96 9.79 1.31
N LEU A 34 -7.63 9.00 0.30
CA LEU A 34 -7.21 9.45 -1.01
C LEU A 34 -8.45 9.51 -1.92
N MET A 35 -8.79 10.72 -2.39
CA MET A 35 -9.87 10.92 -3.36
C MET A 35 -9.26 10.91 -4.77
N CYS A 36 -9.82 10.10 -5.65
CA CYS A 36 -9.42 9.99 -7.04
C CYS A 36 -10.62 10.19 -7.98
N LYS A 37 -10.36 10.56 -9.24
CA LYS A 37 -11.39 10.55 -10.29
C LYS A 37 -10.97 9.66 -11.45
N GLY A 38 -11.86 8.72 -11.79
CA GLY A 38 -11.70 7.81 -12.92
C GLY A 38 -11.63 8.56 -14.26
N GLY A 39 -11.22 7.85 -15.30
CA GLY A 39 -11.02 8.40 -16.65
C GLY A 39 -9.66 9.08 -16.85
N GLY A 40 -9.47 9.73 -18.01
CA GLY A 40 -8.16 10.24 -18.42
C GLY A 40 -7.16 9.12 -18.73
N PRO A 41 -5.86 9.41 -18.88
CA PRO A 41 -4.83 8.41 -19.15
C PRO A 41 -4.45 7.65 -17.86
N LEU A 42 -5.42 6.97 -17.23
CA LEU A 42 -5.16 6.07 -16.12
C LEU A 42 -4.47 4.81 -16.65
N VAL A 43 -3.19 4.68 -16.34
CA VAL A 43 -2.41 3.48 -16.63
C VAL A 43 -2.36 2.64 -15.37
N TYR A 44 -2.96 1.45 -15.42
CA TYR A 44 -2.80 0.45 -14.38
C TYR A 44 -2.06 -0.77 -14.92
N ARG A 45 -1.27 -1.40 -14.06
CA ARG A 45 -0.60 -2.67 -14.32
C ARG A 45 -1.14 -3.72 -13.37
N VAL A 46 -1.38 -4.91 -13.88
CA VAL A 46 -1.71 -6.08 -13.08
C VAL A 46 -0.46 -6.93 -12.97
N GLN A 47 -0.12 -7.31 -11.75
CA GLN A 47 1.01 -8.18 -11.42
C GLN A 47 0.49 -9.35 -10.60
N THR A 48 1.07 -10.52 -10.81
CA THR A 48 0.81 -11.70 -9.98
C THR A 48 2.07 -11.99 -9.17
N ILE A 49 1.94 -12.02 -7.85
CA ILE A 49 3.03 -12.26 -6.88
C ILE A 49 2.61 -13.47 -6.05
N GLY A 50 3.05 -14.67 -6.44
CA GLY A 50 2.47 -15.91 -5.94
C GLY A 50 0.97 -15.95 -6.22
N ASP A 51 0.15 -16.19 -5.19
CA ASP A 51 -1.31 -16.23 -5.30
C ASP A 51 -1.97 -14.85 -5.06
N THR A 52 -1.18 -13.77 -5.07
CA THR A 52 -1.67 -12.40 -4.88
C THR A 52 -1.67 -11.65 -6.20
N ALA A 53 -2.83 -11.10 -6.56
CA ALA A 53 -2.90 -10.09 -7.61
C ALA A 53 -2.66 -8.70 -7.02
N ARG A 54 -1.77 -7.95 -7.66
CA ARG A 54 -1.51 -6.56 -7.36
C ARG A 54 -1.91 -5.70 -8.55
N ILE A 55 -2.76 -4.71 -8.31
CA ILE A 55 -3.04 -3.64 -9.27
C ILE A 55 -2.24 -2.42 -8.84
N VAL A 56 -1.32 -1.96 -9.68
CA VAL A 56 -0.59 -0.70 -9.50
C VAL A 56 -1.21 0.35 -10.42
N VAL A 57 -1.59 1.49 -9.86
CA VAL A 57 -2.22 2.60 -10.58
C VAL A 57 -1.35 3.83 -10.44
N ARG A 58 -0.96 4.44 -11.57
CA ARG A 58 -0.30 5.74 -11.59
C ARG A 58 -1.34 6.84 -11.86
N PHE A 59 -1.20 7.97 -11.18
CA PHE A 59 -2.11 9.11 -11.29
C PHE A 59 -1.34 10.44 -11.36
N ARG A 60 -2.04 11.51 -11.73
CA ARG A 60 -1.53 12.88 -11.57
C ARG A 60 -1.96 13.45 -10.21
N LYS A 61 -1.08 14.16 -9.54
CA LYS A 61 -1.45 14.86 -8.29
C LYS A 61 -2.33 16.06 -8.64
N ALA A 62 -3.50 16.18 -8.01
CA ALA A 62 -4.34 17.37 -8.19
C ALA A 62 -3.68 18.59 -7.54
N GLY A 63 -4.00 19.78 -8.04
CA GLY A 63 -3.47 21.04 -7.52
C GLY A 63 -4.08 21.47 -6.17
N GLU A 64 -5.24 20.95 -5.82
CA GLU A 64 -6.06 21.35 -4.66
C GLU A 64 -6.45 20.15 -3.79
N ALA A 65 -6.89 20.42 -2.56
CA ALA A 65 -7.49 19.41 -1.68
C ALA A 65 -8.86 18.96 -2.22
N GLY A 66 -9.22 17.70 -1.97
CA GLY A 66 -10.50 17.13 -2.41
C GLY A 66 -11.73 17.82 -1.78
N SER A 67 -11.56 18.38 -0.59
CA SER A 67 -12.58 19.20 0.10
C SER A 67 -12.82 20.57 -0.55
N VAL A 68 -11.84 21.10 -1.28
CA VAL A 68 -11.97 22.37 -2.01
C VAL A 68 -12.59 22.11 -3.38
N ARG A 69 -12.07 21.12 -4.12
CA ARG A 69 -12.59 20.71 -5.42
C ARG A 69 -12.28 19.24 -5.70
N PRO A 70 -13.22 18.48 -6.29
CA PRO A 70 -12.92 17.15 -6.79
C PRO A 70 -11.75 17.14 -7.81
N PRO A 71 -10.90 16.10 -7.81
CA PRO A 71 -9.81 15.97 -8.77
C PRO A 71 -10.33 15.86 -10.21
N ASN A 72 -9.48 16.21 -11.20
CA ASN A 72 -9.80 15.96 -12.60
C ASN A 72 -9.64 14.48 -12.96
N ALA A 73 -10.12 14.08 -14.15
CA ALA A 73 -9.96 12.70 -14.61
C ALA A 73 -8.48 12.27 -14.63
N GLY A 74 -8.18 11.15 -13.97
CA GLY A 74 -6.83 10.61 -13.81
C GLY A 74 -6.01 11.29 -12.71
N GLU A 75 -6.61 12.17 -11.91
CA GLU A 75 -5.97 12.77 -10.75
C GLU A 75 -6.42 12.14 -9.42
N CYS A 76 -5.53 12.22 -8.44
CA CYS A 76 -5.85 11.95 -7.04
C CYS A 76 -5.33 13.09 -6.15
N THR A 77 -5.96 13.25 -4.98
CA THR A 77 -5.58 14.21 -3.94
C THR A 77 -5.99 13.72 -2.56
N TRP A 78 -5.41 14.27 -1.49
CA TRP A 78 -5.96 14.03 -0.15
C TRP A 78 -7.25 14.81 0.03
N LEU A 79 -8.14 14.32 0.88
CA LEU A 79 -9.39 15.01 1.16
C LEU A 79 -9.15 16.36 1.84
N ASP A 80 -8.17 16.44 2.74
CA ASP A 80 -7.86 17.57 3.62
C ASP A 80 -6.77 18.52 3.07
N ARG A 81 -5.93 18.06 2.15
CA ARG A 81 -4.83 18.85 1.55
C ARG A 81 -4.44 18.37 0.16
N ARG A 82 -3.59 19.12 -0.53
CA ARG A 82 -2.91 18.60 -1.72
C ARG A 82 -1.89 17.51 -1.38
N ILE A 83 -1.66 16.59 -2.32
CA ILE A 83 -0.51 15.68 -2.25
C ILE A 83 0.76 16.51 -2.51
N ASN A 84 1.73 16.42 -1.61
CA ASN A 84 2.96 17.17 -1.71
C ASN A 84 3.93 16.57 -2.74
N GLY A 85 5.00 17.29 -3.08
CA GLY A 85 5.96 16.85 -4.11
C GLY A 85 6.70 15.55 -3.78
N ALA A 86 7.01 15.33 -2.49
CA ALA A 86 7.76 14.17 -2.01
C ALA A 86 6.90 12.90 -1.86
N GLU A 87 5.58 13.05 -1.74
CA GLU A 87 4.64 11.94 -1.67
C GLU A 87 4.56 11.16 -3.00
N PRO A 88 4.17 9.87 -2.97
CA PRO A 88 3.97 9.09 -4.19
C PRO A 88 2.93 9.67 -5.18
N ASP A 89 3.07 9.31 -6.45
CA ASP A 89 2.09 9.54 -7.54
C ASP A 89 1.46 8.22 -8.04
N GLN A 90 1.57 7.17 -7.23
CA GLN A 90 1.06 5.85 -7.52
C GLN A 90 0.58 5.16 -6.26
N PHE A 91 -0.45 4.33 -6.41
CA PHE A 91 -0.93 3.45 -5.37
C PHE A 91 -0.98 2.00 -5.86
N TYR A 92 -0.98 1.05 -4.94
CA TYR A 92 -1.31 -0.33 -5.26
C TYR A 92 -2.34 -0.90 -4.30
N VAL A 93 -3.11 -1.85 -4.81
CA VAL A 93 -4.01 -2.68 -4.04
C VAL A 93 -3.66 -4.14 -4.28
N ASP A 94 -3.63 -4.90 -3.19
CA ASP A 94 -3.46 -6.34 -3.21
C ASP A 94 -4.83 -7.00 -3.07
N GLY A 95 -5.06 -8.06 -3.84
CA GLY A 95 -6.19 -8.95 -3.68
C GLY A 95 -5.68 -10.39 -3.67
N SER A 96 -5.95 -11.12 -2.59
CA SER A 96 -5.76 -12.56 -2.54
C SER A 96 -6.92 -13.24 -3.26
N GLY A 97 -6.60 -14.11 -4.21
CA GLY A 97 -7.56 -14.86 -5.00
C GLY A 97 -6.94 -15.36 -6.29
N ASP A 98 -7.58 -16.36 -6.90
CA ASP A 98 -7.16 -16.93 -8.18
C ASP A 98 -7.42 -15.94 -9.32
N VAL A 99 -6.55 -14.95 -9.45
CA VAL A 99 -6.61 -13.98 -10.55
C VAL A 99 -5.91 -14.55 -11.76
N ARG A 100 -6.68 -14.78 -12.82
CA ARG A 100 -6.17 -15.28 -14.09
C ARG A 100 -6.11 -14.14 -15.09
N VAL A 101 -4.93 -13.87 -15.62
CA VAL A 101 -4.74 -12.92 -16.72
C VAL A 101 -4.55 -13.72 -18.01
N THR A 102 -5.51 -13.60 -18.93
CA THR A 102 -5.45 -14.27 -20.25
C THR A 102 -5.37 -13.21 -21.33
N CYS A 103 -4.29 -13.17 -22.09
CA CYS A 103 -4.12 -12.24 -23.21
C CYS A 103 -4.32 -12.97 -24.54
N ASN A 104 -5.05 -12.34 -25.47
CA ASN A 104 -5.12 -12.83 -26.84
C ASN A 104 -3.88 -12.42 -27.63
N THR A 105 -3.74 -12.95 -28.85
CA THR A 105 -2.61 -12.65 -29.76
C THR A 105 -2.55 -11.19 -30.20
N ALA A 106 -3.63 -10.42 -30.05
CA ALA A 106 -3.67 -8.98 -30.30
C ALA A 106 -3.21 -8.14 -29.09
N GLY A 107 -2.75 -8.77 -28.00
CA GLY A 107 -2.32 -8.08 -26.78
C GLY A 107 -3.45 -7.59 -25.89
N VAL A 108 -4.70 -7.97 -26.18
CA VAL A 108 -5.85 -7.64 -25.33
C VAL A 108 -5.91 -8.66 -24.20
N CYS A 109 -5.65 -8.18 -22.98
CA CYS A 109 -5.69 -9.00 -21.77
C CYS A 109 -7.06 -8.92 -21.09
N ARG A 110 -7.61 -10.08 -20.76
CA ARG A 110 -8.73 -10.26 -19.85
C ARG A 110 -8.18 -10.63 -18.48
N VAL A 111 -8.83 -10.10 -17.44
CA VAL A 111 -8.53 -10.42 -16.05
C VAL A 111 -9.78 -11.07 -15.48
N GLU A 112 -9.67 -12.31 -15.06
CA GLU A 112 -10.72 -13.15 -14.50
C GLU A 112 -10.41 -13.45 -13.02
N GLY A 113 -11.45 -13.69 -12.22
CA GLY A 113 -11.27 -14.05 -10.80
C GLY A 113 -10.82 -12.91 -9.90
N LEU A 114 -10.93 -11.64 -10.34
CA LEU A 114 -10.62 -10.48 -9.48
C LEU A 114 -11.51 -10.51 -8.22
N PRO A 115 -10.91 -10.45 -7.02
CA PRO A 115 -11.68 -10.24 -5.79
C PRO A 115 -12.58 -9.01 -5.92
N ALA A 116 -13.75 -9.05 -5.28
CA ALA A 116 -14.78 -8.02 -5.41
C ALA A 116 -14.25 -6.59 -5.19
N ALA A 117 -13.32 -6.40 -4.25
CA ALA A 117 -12.67 -5.12 -4.00
C ALA A 117 -11.83 -4.61 -5.19
N LEU A 118 -11.07 -5.50 -5.85
CA LEU A 118 -10.30 -5.14 -7.04
C LEU A 118 -11.23 -4.86 -8.24
N GLN A 119 -12.30 -5.64 -8.39
CA GLN A 119 -13.30 -5.40 -9.42
C GLN A 119 -14.00 -4.06 -9.23
N ALA A 120 -14.36 -3.72 -7.99
CA ALA A 120 -14.95 -2.42 -7.65
C ALA A 120 -14.00 -1.27 -7.98
N LEU A 121 -12.71 -1.39 -7.68
CA LEU A 121 -11.71 -0.41 -8.07
C LEU A 121 -11.62 -0.24 -9.60
N VAL A 122 -11.53 -1.34 -10.35
CA VAL A 122 -11.45 -1.30 -11.82
C VAL A 122 -12.70 -0.64 -12.40
N ASN A 123 -13.89 -0.96 -11.88
CA ASN A 123 -15.14 -0.34 -12.30
C ASN A 123 -15.15 1.17 -11.97
N ALA A 124 -14.69 1.58 -10.79
CA ALA A 124 -14.61 2.98 -10.40
C ALA A 124 -13.65 3.78 -11.30
N MET A 125 -12.48 3.21 -11.62
CA MET A 125 -11.52 3.82 -12.54
C MET A 125 -12.09 4.00 -13.96
N ARG A 126 -12.84 3.01 -14.46
CA ARG A 126 -13.48 3.05 -15.79
C ARG A 126 -14.72 3.93 -15.85
N GLY A 127 -15.47 4.02 -14.75
CA GLY A 127 -16.74 4.75 -14.69
C GLY A 127 -16.60 6.27 -14.75
N GLY A 128 -15.39 6.82 -14.61
CA GLY A 128 -15.15 8.27 -14.70
C GLY A 128 -15.60 9.08 -13.47
N GLY A 129 -16.25 8.43 -12.51
CA GLY A 129 -16.69 9.04 -11.26
C GLY A 129 -15.55 9.29 -10.28
N THR A 130 -15.85 10.02 -9.21
CA THR A 130 -14.97 10.11 -8.04
C THR A 130 -15.08 8.85 -7.20
N TYR A 131 -13.96 8.38 -6.67
CA TYR A 131 -13.89 7.26 -5.74
C TYR A 131 -12.88 7.55 -4.63
N MET A 132 -13.08 6.90 -3.49
CA MET A 132 -12.24 7.06 -2.31
C MET A 132 -11.50 5.77 -2.01
N LEU A 133 -10.27 5.92 -1.54
CA LEU A 133 -9.41 4.84 -1.08
C LEU A 133 -8.89 5.20 0.30
N HIS A 134 -8.86 4.23 1.20
CA HIS A 134 -8.06 4.36 2.42
C HIS A 134 -6.66 3.83 2.12
N VAL A 135 -5.66 4.66 2.35
CA VAL A 135 -4.27 4.34 2.02
C VAL A 135 -3.31 4.81 3.11
N TYR A 136 -2.12 4.20 3.17
CA TYR A 136 -0.99 4.77 3.88
C TYR A 136 0.23 4.87 2.96
N ASN A 137 1.13 5.82 3.23
CA ASN A 137 2.41 5.89 2.53
C ASN A 137 3.32 4.77 3.02
N ASN A 138 3.72 3.87 2.13
CA ASN A 138 4.59 2.76 2.49
C ASN A 138 6.08 3.15 2.60
N ASN A 139 6.43 4.41 2.35
CA ASN A 139 7.80 4.94 2.28
C ASN A 139 8.71 4.22 1.27
N ALA A 140 8.11 3.51 0.32
CA ALA A 140 8.77 2.79 -0.77
C ALA A 140 8.14 3.20 -2.12
N GLY A 141 7.81 4.48 -2.26
CA GLY A 141 7.32 5.09 -3.49
C GLY A 141 5.87 4.76 -3.86
N HIS A 142 5.06 4.24 -2.93
CA HIS A 142 3.65 3.92 -3.19
C HIS A 142 2.74 4.28 -2.01
N PHE A 143 1.49 4.60 -2.33
CA PHE A 143 0.41 4.45 -1.37
C PHE A 143 -0.10 3.02 -1.39
N LYS A 144 -0.13 2.34 -0.23
CA LYS A 144 -0.76 1.03 -0.10
C LYS A 144 -2.23 1.21 0.26
N VAL A 145 -3.11 0.65 -0.56
CA VAL A 145 -4.56 0.62 -0.30
C VAL A 145 -4.87 -0.42 0.78
N THR A 146 -5.62 0.01 1.79
CA THR A 146 -6.16 -0.83 2.87
C THR A 146 -7.66 -1.06 2.71
N ARG A 147 -8.38 -0.14 2.04
CA ARG A 147 -9.80 -0.28 1.68
C ARG A 147 -10.14 0.51 0.41
N VAL A 148 -11.02 -0.06 -0.42
CA VAL A 148 -11.67 0.63 -1.55
C VAL A 148 -13.08 1.08 -1.13
N GLY A 149 -13.42 2.33 -1.38
CA GLY A 149 -14.69 2.94 -0.95
C GLY A 149 -14.55 3.78 0.32
N PRO A 150 -15.68 4.33 0.82
CA PRO A 150 -15.72 5.12 2.05
C PRO A 150 -15.33 4.33 3.31
#